data_AF-A0A061SIS5-F1
#
_entry.id   AF-A0A061SIS5-F1
#
_cell.length_a   1.000
_cell.length_b   1.000
_cell.length_c   1.000
_cell.angle_alpha   90.00
_cell.angle_beta   90.00
_cell.angle_gamma   90.00
#
_symmetry.space_group_name_H-M   'P 1'
#
loop_
_entity.id
_entity.type
_entity.pdbx_description
1 polymer ?
#
loop_
_entity_poly.entity_id
_entity_poly.type
_entity_poly.pdbx_seq_one_letter_code
_entity_poly.pdbx_strand_id
1 'polypeptide(L)'
;MKVHSLSGMPQDALLLICAALPVQTVTALKLVCKDLSRAVEDEELWKQIAVAKWGPIVSSQNISACWFDYCRHRMSFLNISPSPLRLIQECFPDPWEHILCCICCCRTTGSSVVRSVIGDLLSYWKTPSDIINAGDAELQQVLFPLGLQEMRAKSLKRMSTSFLLDAWDDPIQFYGCGKFISDSWRIFCRGDRSMKNVQDKNLRRYLSWLLQEDGPKKEQAQGNPEKVGSSSSRKKRTRGGKAFGMEGKPQNKDKILTDRKLRKTALCSSRRSLRLQSL
;
A
#
# COMPACT_ATOMS: atom_id res chain seq x y z
N MET A 1 -1.60 -2.97 41.59
CA MET A 1 -2.49 -2.82 40.43
C MET A 1 -2.85 -4.21 39.92
N LYS A 2 -4.11 -4.63 40.05
CA LYS A 2 -4.58 -5.88 39.44
C LYS A 2 -4.59 -5.65 37.93
N VAL A 3 -3.69 -6.30 37.21
CA VAL A 3 -3.77 -6.39 35.75
C VAL A 3 -5.04 -7.16 35.47
N HIS A 4 -6.07 -6.49 34.95
CA HIS A 4 -7.27 -7.18 34.46
C HIS A 4 -6.78 -8.21 33.44
N SER A 5 -6.95 -9.49 33.73
CA SER A 5 -6.64 -10.56 32.79
C SER A 5 -7.40 -10.27 31.51
N LEU A 6 -6.71 -10.39 30.36
CA LEU A 6 -7.30 -10.30 29.02
C LEU A 6 -8.38 -11.37 28.76
N SER A 7 -8.73 -12.18 29.77
CA SER A 7 -9.92 -13.04 29.88
C SER A 7 -11.27 -12.44 29.42
N GLY A 8 -11.38 -11.12 29.25
CA GLY A 8 -12.61 -10.47 28.79
C GLY A 8 -12.64 -10.05 27.32
N MET A 9 -11.55 -10.20 26.55
CA MET A 9 -11.57 -9.81 25.14
C MET A 9 -12.30 -10.88 24.30
N PRO A 10 -13.37 -10.53 23.57
CA PRO A 10 -14.03 -11.48 22.67
C PRO A 10 -13.03 -12.04 21.65
N GLN A 11 -13.08 -13.35 21.39
CA GLN A 11 -12.21 -14.03 20.42
C GLN A 11 -12.30 -13.35 19.04
N ASP A 12 -13.49 -12.91 18.64
CA ASP A 12 -13.72 -12.22 17.38
C ASP A 12 -12.96 -10.88 17.32
N ALA A 13 -12.90 -10.14 18.43
CA ALA A 13 -12.15 -8.89 18.50
C ALA A 13 -10.64 -9.14 18.40
N LEU A 14 -10.12 -10.16 19.09
CA LEU A 14 -8.73 -10.58 18.97
C LEU A 14 -8.38 -10.94 17.52
N LEU A 15 -9.24 -11.71 16.87
CA LEU A 15 -9.08 -12.15 15.50
C LEU A 15 -9.02 -10.97 14.53
N LEU A 16 -9.97 -10.03 14.64
CA LEU A 16 -10.02 -8.82 13.81
C LEU A 16 -8.77 -7.94 13.99
N ILE A 17 -8.34 -7.74 15.24
CA ILE A 17 -7.15 -6.97 15.56
C ILE A 17 -5.90 -7.64 14.95
N CYS A 18 -5.71 -8.93 15.19
CA CYS A 18 -4.55 -9.67 14.68
C CYS A 18 -4.52 -9.71 13.15
N ALA A 19 -5.66 -9.86 12.47
CA ALA A 19 -5.75 -9.84 11.01
C ALA A 19 -5.42 -8.46 10.40
N ALA A 20 -5.64 -7.38 11.15
CA ALA A 20 -5.41 -6.00 10.71
C ALA A 20 -3.98 -5.48 10.96
N LEU A 21 -3.23 -6.10 11.87
CA LEU A 21 -1.90 -5.66 12.28
C LEU A 21 -0.76 -6.35 11.48
N PRO A 22 0.43 -5.74 11.41
CA PRO A 22 1.62 -6.40 10.89
C PRO A 22 2.01 -7.62 11.73
N VAL A 23 2.59 -8.65 11.10
CA VAL A 23 2.93 -9.91 11.79
C VAL A 23 3.92 -9.68 12.95
N GLN A 24 4.86 -8.74 12.82
CA GLN A 24 5.76 -8.40 13.91
C GLN A 24 5.01 -7.91 15.16
N THR A 25 3.99 -7.08 14.97
CA THR A 25 3.17 -6.55 16.06
C THR A 25 2.36 -7.66 16.71
N VAL A 26 1.74 -8.54 15.92
CA VAL A 26 1.00 -9.71 16.44
C VAL A 26 1.93 -10.62 17.23
N THR A 27 3.12 -10.92 16.70
CA THR A 27 4.11 -11.76 17.37
C THR A 27 4.61 -11.12 18.68
N ALA A 28 4.72 -9.79 18.74
CA ALA A 28 5.14 -9.07 19.93
C ALA A 28 4.09 -9.09 21.06
N LEU A 29 2.82 -9.41 20.77
CA LEU A 29 1.77 -9.52 21.80
C LEU A 29 2.10 -10.57 22.87
N LYS A 30 2.92 -11.58 22.53
CA LYS A 30 3.40 -12.57 23.49
C LYS A 30 4.16 -11.97 24.68
N LEU A 31 4.75 -10.78 24.50
CA LEU A 31 5.51 -10.08 25.53
C LEU A 31 4.62 -9.29 26.49
N VAL A 32 3.32 -9.14 26.18
CA VAL A 32 2.39 -8.31 26.95
C VAL A 32 1.85 -9.06 28.16
N CYS A 33 1.38 -10.29 27.97
CA CYS A 33 0.90 -11.14 29.06
C CYS A 33 0.89 -12.63 28.68
N LYS A 34 0.73 -13.51 29.68
CA LYS A 34 0.70 -14.97 29.49
C LYS A 34 -0.45 -15.42 28.59
N ASP A 35 -1.62 -14.80 28.68
CA ASP A 35 -2.80 -15.18 27.91
C ASP A 35 -2.59 -14.91 26.41
N LEU A 36 -2.04 -13.74 26.06
CA LEU A 36 -1.67 -13.41 24.68
C LEU A 36 -0.50 -14.26 24.17
N SER A 37 0.46 -14.62 25.04
CA SER A 37 1.53 -15.54 24.66
C SER A 37 0.97 -16.89 24.23
N ARG A 38 0.06 -17.47 25.01
CA ARG A 38 -0.60 -18.74 24.66
C ARG A 38 -1.41 -18.61 23.37
N ALA A 39 -2.14 -17.51 23.20
CA ALA A 39 -2.95 -17.29 22.00
C ALA A 39 -2.08 -17.18 20.73
N VAL A 40 -0.96 -16.45 20.79
CA VAL A 40 -0.04 -16.30 19.65
C VAL A 40 0.70 -17.61 19.31
N GLU A 41 0.81 -18.54 20.25
CA GLU A 41 1.37 -19.88 20.04
C GLU A 41 0.32 -20.90 19.54
N ASP A 42 -0.96 -20.52 19.48
CA ASP A 42 -2.06 -21.37 19.04
C ASP A 42 -2.20 -21.37 17.51
N GLU A 43 -1.99 -22.54 16.90
CA GLU A 43 -2.13 -22.76 15.46
C GLU A 43 -3.57 -22.52 14.96
N GLU A 44 -4.58 -22.78 15.78
CA GLU A 44 -5.97 -22.55 15.39
C GLU A 44 -6.28 -21.05 15.30
N LEU A 45 -5.67 -20.22 16.16
CA LEU A 45 -5.76 -18.76 16.01
C LEU A 45 -5.18 -18.31 14.67
N TRP A 46 -4.01 -18.79 14.28
CA TRP A 46 -3.38 -18.41 13.01
C TRP A 46 -4.18 -18.87 11.80
N LYS A 47 -4.77 -20.07 11.86
CA LYS A 47 -5.72 -20.53 10.84
C LYS A 47 -6.94 -19.62 10.74
N GLN A 48 -7.54 -19.24 11.87
CA GLN A 48 -8.66 -18.30 11.90
C GLN A 48 -8.27 -16.95 11.33
N ILE A 49 -7.09 -16.41 11.67
CA ILE A 49 -6.54 -15.17 11.11
C ILE A 49 -6.44 -15.29 9.59
N ALA A 50 -5.91 -16.40 9.09
CA ALA A 50 -5.75 -16.64 7.66
C ALA A 50 -7.10 -16.63 6.93
N VAL A 51 -8.12 -17.32 7.48
CA VAL A 51 -9.47 -17.36 6.91
C VAL A 51 -10.13 -15.98 6.98
N ALA A 52 -10.05 -15.28 8.11
CA ALA A 52 -10.62 -13.94 8.27
C ALA A 52 -9.99 -12.93 7.31
N LYS A 53 -8.69 -13.05 7.06
CA LYS A 53 -7.93 -12.10 6.24
C LYS A 53 -8.02 -12.39 4.75
N TRP A 54 -8.02 -13.67 4.37
CA TRP A 54 -7.87 -14.07 2.98
C TRP A 54 -9.04 -14.89 2.41
N GLY A 55 -10.05 -15.15 3.24
CA GLY A 55 -11.30 -15.78 2.85
C GLY A 55 -11.27 -17.31 2.92
N PRO A 56 -12.40 -17.96 2.61
CA PRO A 56 -12.63 -19.37 2.94
C PRO A 56 -11.78 -20.35 2.13
N ILE A 57 -11.27 -19.99 0.95
CA ILE A 57 -10.48 -20.91 0.11
C ILE A 57 -9.21 -21.36 0.85
N VAL A 58 -8.67 -20.53 1.74
CA VAL A 58 -7.53 -20.89 2.60
C VAL A 58 -7.77 -22.18 3.38
N SER A 59 -9.00 -22.40 3.85
CA SER A 59 -9.36 -23.58 4.66
C SER A 59 -9.42 -24.88 3.87
N SER A 60 -9.52 -24.80 2.54
CA SER A 60 -9.57 -25.96 1.64
C SER A 60 -8.21 -26.59 1.37
N GLN A 61 -7.13 -25.93 1.79
CA GLN A 61 -5.77 -26.41 1.62
C GLN A 61 -5.37 -27.36 2.75
N ASN A 62 -4.83 -28.52 2.36
CA ASN A 62 -4.04 -29.33 3.28
C ASN A 62 -2.63 -28.72 3.34
N ILE A 63 -2.48 -27.63 4.08
CA ILE A 63 -1.21 -26.92 4.21
C ILE A 63 -0.26 -27.85 4.97
N SER A 64 0.77 -28.34 4.28
CA SER A 64 1.86 -29.14 4.88
C SER A 64 2.68 -28.33 5.92
N ALA A 65 2.56 -27.00 5.88
CA ALA A 65 3.25 -26.05 6.74
C ALA A 65 2.42 -25.57 7.94
N CYS A 66 3.13 -25.12 8.98
CA CYS A 66 2.59 -24.44 10.16
C CYS A 66 1.82 -23.16 9.77
N TRP A 67 0.65 -22.92 10.39
CA TRP A 67 -0.22 -21.77 10.13
C TRP A 67 0.45 -20.45 10.52
N PHE A 68 1.26 -20.44 11.58
CA PHE A 68 2.09 -19.28 11.93
C PHE A 68 3.00 -18.89 10.76
N ASP A 69 3.75 -19.84 10.19
CA ASP A 69 4.68 -19.56 9.08
C ASP A 69 3.93 -19.14 7.81
N TYR A 70 2.81 -19.80 7.52
CA TYR A 70 1.92 -19.44 6.43
C TYR A 70 1.48 -17.97 6.53
N CYS A 71 0.99 -17.56 7.71
CA CYS A 71 0.54 -16.19 7.96
C CYS A 71 1.69 -15.19 7.95
N ARG A 72 2.81 -15.53 8.62
CA ARG A 72 4.00 -14.68 8.71
C ARG A 72 4.58 -14.34 7.35
N HIS A 73 4.50 -15.26 6.40
CA HIS A 73 4.95 -15.02 5.04
C HIS A 73 4.03 -14.05 4.29
N ARG A 74 2.71 -14.20 4.47
CA ARG A 74 1.66 -13.50 3.70
C ARG A 74 1.15 -12.21 4.33
N MET A 75 1.48 -11.93 5.58
CA MET A 75 1.16 -10.68 6.26
C MET A 75 2.27 -9.63 6.05
N SER A 76 1.87 -8.36 6.16
CA SER A 76 2.82 -7.25 6.16
C SER A 76 3.79 -7.38 7.34
N PHE A 77 5.08 -7.17 7.10
CA PHE A 77 6.10 -7.30 8.13
C PHE A 77 6.06 -6.12 9.12
N LEU A 78 5.95 -4.89 8.61
CA LEU A 78 5.94 -3.67 9.43
C LEU A 78 4.91 -2.64 8.93
N ASN A 79 4.68 -1.61 9.73
CA ASN A 79 3.94 -0.42 9.32
C ASN A 79 4.82 0.50 8.47
N ILE A 80 4.27 1.00 7.36
CA ILE A 80 4.99 1.90 6.45
C ILE A 80 4.75 3.36 6.85
N SER A 81 5.82 4.14 6.90
CA SER A 81 5.76 5.60 7.05
C SER A 81 5.54 6.26 5.69
N PRO A 82 4.53 7.13 5.52
CA PRO A 82 4.31 7.83 4.26
C PRO A 82 5.50 8.70 3.86
N SER A 83 5.89 8.65 2.60
CA SER A 83 6.95 9.46 2.03
C SER A 83 6.41 10.71 1.31
N PRO A 84 7.27 11.71 1.08
CA PRO A 84 6.95 12.83 0.20
C PRO A 84 6.67 12.43 -1.26
N LEU A 85 7.11 11.23 -1.69
CA LEU A 85 6.93 10.75 -3.06
C LEU A 85 5.51 10.28 -3.33
N ARG A 86 4.74 9.93 -2.29
CA ARG A 86 3.33 9.53 -2.37
C ARG A 86 3.10 8.42 -3.38
N LEU A 87 4.01 7.44 -3.40
CA LEU A 87 3.88 6.26 -4.23
C LEU A 87 2.59 5.53 -3.85
N ILE A 88 1.89 4.98 -4.85
CA ILE A 88 0.63 4.30 -4.59
C ILE A 88 0.84 3.03 -3.75
N GLN A 89 2.00 2.40 -3.92
CA GLN A 89 2.51 1.28 -3.17
C GLN A 89 2.51 1.49 -1.65
N GLU A 90 2.78 2.72 -1.18
CA GLU A 90 2.77 3.06 0.25
C GLU A 90 1.37 2.95 0.88
N CYS A 91 0.32 3.01 0.07
CA CYS A 91 -1.07 2.96 0.54
C CYS A 91 -1.57 1.54 0.76
N PHE A 92 -0.86 0.53 0.26
CA PHE A 92 -1.25 -0.87 0.27
C PHE A 92 -0.10 -1.72 0.83
N PRO A 93 0.17 -1.66 2.16
CA PRO A 93 1.25 -2.43 2.78
C PRO A 93 0.93 -3.92 2.94
N ASP A 94 -0.35 -4.29 2.82
CA ASP A 94 -0.79 -5.69 2.85
C ASP A 94 -0.28 -6.43 1.60
N PRO A 95 0.44 -7.56 1.72
CA PRO A 95 1.11 -8.21 0.59
C PRO A 95 0.23 -8.51 -0.62
N TRP A 96 -0.97 -9.03 -0.41
CA TRP A 96 -1.86 -9.36 -1.53
C TRP A 96 -2.42 -8.10 -2.18
N GLU A 97 -2.93 -7.15 -1.38
CA GLU A 97 -3.41 -5.87 -1.89
C GLU A 97 -2.29 -5.10 -2.62
N HIS A 98 -1.05 -5.21 -2.12
CA HIS A 98 0.13 -4.60 -2.70
C HIS A 98 0.42 -5.14 -4.09
N ILE A 99 0.44 -6.47 -4.24
CA ILE A 99 0.70 -7.12 -5.51
C ILE A 99 -0.43 -6.79 -6.50
N LEU A 100 -1.70 -6.84 -6.05
CA LEU A 100 -2.86 -6.39 -6.83
C LEU A 100 -2.70 -4.94 -7.31
N CYS A 101 -2.31 -4.04 -6.41
CA CYS A 101 -2.03 -2.64 -6.73
C CYS A 101 -0.95 -2.53 -7.80
N CYS A 102 0.16 -3.26 -7.66
CA CYS A 102 1.25 -3.22 -8.64
C CYS A 102 0.83 -3.78 -10.01
N ILE A 103 0.02 -4.86 -10.05
CA ILE A 103 -0.57 -5.38 -11.30
C ILE A 103 -1.42 -4.30 -11.98
N CYS A 104 -2.21 -3.53 -11.22
CA CYS A 104 -3.01 -2.42 -11.76
C CYS A 104 -2.16 -1.25 -12.28
N CYS A 105 -0.97 -1.04 -11.70
CA CYS A 105 -0.04 0.02 -12.11
C CYS A 105 0.78 -0.34 -13.37
N CYS A 106 0.99 -1.62 -13.64
CA CYS A 106 1.81 -2.08 -14.75
C CYS A 106 1.27 -1.54 -16.09
N ARG A 107 2.14 -0.85 -16.84
CA ARG A 107 1.84 -0.26 -18.16
C ARG A 107 0.63 0.68 -18.18
N THR A 108 0.34 1.36 -17.07
CA THR A 108 -0.73 2.36 -16.98
C THR A 108 -0.19 3.67 -16.45
N THR A 109 -0.62 4.77 -17.08
CA THR A 109 -0.36 6.13 -16.61
C THR A 109 -1.66 6.71 -16.03
N GLY A 110 -1.57 7.67 -15.11
CA GLY A 110 -2.75 8.31 -14.51
C GLY A 110 -3.08 7.78 -13.10
N SER A 111 -2.38 8.33 -12.11
CA SER A 111 -2.47 7.89 -10.71
C SER A 111 -3.87 7.98 -10.10
N SER A 112 -4.76 8.85 -10.59
CA SER A 112 -6.14 8.94 -10.07
C SER A 112 -7.03 7.81 -10.54
N VAL A 113 -6.94 7.41 -11.81
CA VAL A 113 -7.75 6.32 -12.37
C VAL A 113 -7.34 5.00 -11.74
N VAL A 114 -6.03 4.74 -11.66
CA VAL A 114 -5.48 3.56 -10.98
C VAL A 114 -5.96 3.47 -9.53
N ARG A 115 -5.92 4.59 -8.79
CA ARG A 115 -6.41 4.64 -7.40
C ARG A 115 -7.92 4.37 -7.29
N SER A 116 -8.71 4.88 -8.22
CA SER A 116 -10.16 4.63 -8.26
C SER A 116 -10.44 3.15 -8.47
N VAL A 117 -9.84 2.55 -9.51
CA VAL A 117 -10.06 1.15 -9.85
C VAL A 117 -9.59 0.21 -8.74
N ILE A 118 -8.45 0.48 -8.10
CA ILE A 118 -8.02 -0.31 -6.93
C ILE A 118 -9.01 -0.16 -5.77
N GLY A 119 -9.53 1.05 -5.54
CA GLY A 119 -10.57 1.30 -4.55
C GLY A 119 -11.83 0.48 -4.83
N ASP A 120 -12.29 0.46 -6.08
CA ASP A 120 -13.46 -0.30 -6.53
C ASP A 120 -13.21 -1.80 -6.36
N LEU A 121 -12.08 -2.33 -6.85
CA LEU A 121 -11.68 -3.73 -6.70
C LEU A 121 -11.75 -4.19 -5.25
N LEU A 122 -11.13 -3.44 -4.33
CA LEU A 122 -11.07 -3.81 -2.91
C LEU A 122 -12.37 -3.52 -2.15
N SER A 123 -13.32 -2.81 -2.78
CA SER A 123 -14.67 -2.63 -2.23
C SER A 123 -15.57 -3.82 -2.59
N TYR A 124 -15.46 -4.34 -3.81
CA TYR A 124 -16.23 -5.48 -4.31
C TYR A 124 -15.65 -6.81 -3.85
N TRP A 125 -14.33 -6.96 -3.91
CA TRP A 125 -13.61 -8.19 -3.58
C TRP A 125 -12.54 -7.88 -2.52
N LYS A 126 -12.91 -8.12 -1.26
CA LYS A 126 -12.09 -7.72 -0.09
C LYS A 126 -10.95 -8.69 0.17
N THR A 127 -11.06 -9.91 -0.32
CA THR A 127 -10.09 -10.99 -0.08
C THR A 127 -9.61 -11.63 -1.39
N PRO A 128 -8.45 -12.33 -1.37
CA PRO A 128 -8.00 -13.15 -2.50
C PRO A 128 -9.03 -14.21 -2.88
N SER A 129 -9.73 -14.81 -1.90
CA SER A 129 -10.82 -15.76 -2.17
C SER A 129 -11.94 -15.13 -3.00
N ASP A 130 -12.31 -13.88 -2.71
CA ASP A 130 -13.33 -13.16 -3.46
C ASP A 130 -12.89 -12.93 -4.92
N ILE A 131 -11.63 -12.53 -5.14
CA ILE A 131 -11.08 -12.35 -6.50
C ILE A 131 -11.03 -13.66 -7.28
N ILE A 132 -10.67 -14.78 -6.65
CA ILE A 132 -10.64 -16.10 -7.30
C ILE A 132 -12.05 -16.47 -7.78
N ASN A 133 -13.07 -16.22 -6.96
CA ASN A 133 -14.47 -16.54 -7.24
C ASN A 133 -15.21 -15.50 -8.11
N ALA A 134 -14.63 -14.31 -8.31
CA ALA A 134 -15.24 -13.23 -9.09
C ALA A 134 -15.63 -13.67 -10.51
N GLY A 135 -16.71 -13.13 -11.09
CA GLY A 135 -17.01 -13.34 -12.51
C GLY A 135 -15.96 -12.68 -13.41
N ASP A 136 -15.51 -13.36 -14.47
CA ASP A 136 -14.50 -12.79 -15.39
C ASP A 136 -15.01 -11.49 -16.04
N ALA A 137 -16.28 -11.44 -16.45
CA ALA A 137 -16.88 -10.25 -17.07
C ALA A 137 -16.96 -9.06 -16.11
N GLU A 138 -17.35 -9.29 -14.86
CA GLU A 138 -17.44 -8.26 -13.82
C GLU A 138 -16.06 -7.69 -13.49
N LEU A 139 -15.07 -8.56 -13.32
CA LEU A 139 -13.70 -8.16 -13.03
C LEU A 139 -13.10 -7.34 -14.18
N GLN A 140 -13.36 -7.78 -15.42
CA GLN A 140 -12.95 -7.03 -16.62
C GLN A 140 -13.64 -5.67 -16.74
N GLN A 141 -14.93 -5.58 -16.38
CA GLN A 141 -15.66 -4.31 -16.39
C GLN A 141 -15.06 -3.30 -15.42
N VAL A 142 -14.70 -3.72 -14.20
CA VAL A 142 -14.03 -2.85 -13.21
C VAL A 142 -12.64 -2.44 -13.70
N LEU A 143 -11.91 -3.34 -14.36
CA LEU A 143 -10.57 -3.09 -14.88
C LEU A 143 -10.53 -2.31 -16.20
N PHE A 144 -11.67 -2.19 -16.90
CA PHE A 144 -11.79 -1.55 -18.21
C PHE A 144 -11.10 -0.19 -18.31
N PRO A 145 -11.21 0.74 -17.32
CA PRO A 145 -10.55 2.04 -17.39
C PRO A 145 -9.01 1.99 -17.44
N LEU A 146 -8.40 0.88 -17.03
CA LEU A 146 -6.93 0.70 -17.04
C LEU A 146 -6.41 0.10 -18.35
N GLY A 147 -7.31 -0.39 -19.21
CA GLY A 147 -6.98 -1.21 -20.39
C GLY A 147 -6.34 -2.56 -20.03
N LEU A 148 -6.19 -3.42 -21.04
CA LEU A 148 -5.66 -4.79 -20.87
C LEU A 148 -6.48 -5.60 -19.86
N GLN A 149 -7.77 -5.31 -19.74
CA GLN A 149 -8.66 -5.80 -18.69
C GLN A 149 -8.72 -7.33 -18.64
N GLU A 150 -8.75 -8.00 -19.78
CA GLU A 150 -8.71 -9.48 -19.86
C GLU A 150 -7.42 -10.04 -19.24
N MET A 151 -6.26 -9.52 -19.65
CA MET A 151 -4.96 -9.95 -19.13
C MET A 151 -4.81 -9.62 -17.65
N ARG A 152 -5.31 -8.46 -17.19
CA ARG A 152 -5.28 -8.07 -15.78
C ARG A 152 -6.20 -8.95 -14.93
N ALA A 153 -7.42 -9.21 -15.37
CA ALA A 153 -8.37 -10.08 -14.67
C ALA A 153 -7.75 -11.48 -14.49
N LYS A 154 -7.20 -12.05 -15.57
CA LYS A 154 -6.47 -13.32 -15.52
C LYS A 154 -5.28 -13.28 -14.56
N SER A 155 -4.51 -12.19 -14.56
CA SER A 155 -3.35 -12.02 -13.67
C SER A 155 -3.78 -11.93 -12.21
N LEU A 156 -4.82 -11.16 -11.89
CA LEU A 156 -5.34 -11.01 -10.53
C LEU A 156 -5.86 -12.34 -9.97
N LYS A 157 -6.63 -13.09 -10.77
CA LYS A 157 -7.12 -14.42 -10.38
C LYS A 157 -5.99 -15.38 -10.11
N ARG A 158 -5.09 -15.57 -11.09
CA ARG A 158 -3.96 -16.50 -10.95
C ARG A 158 -3.00 -16.12 -9.84
N MET A 159 -2.69 -14.83 -9.70
CA MET A 159 -1.87 -14.32 -8.59
C MET A 159 -2.54 -14.60 -7.25
N SER A 160 -3.85 -14.35 -7.12
CA SER A 160 -4.59 -14.63 -5.88
C SER A 160 -4.62 -16.12 -5.56
N THR A 161 -4.82 -16.98 -6.57
CA THR A 161 -4.73 -18.44 -6.42
C THR A 161 -3.34 -18.85 -5.91
N SER A 162 -2.27 -18.46 -6.60
CA SER A 162 -0.90 -18.81 -6.20
C SER A 162 -0.54 -18.23 -4.83
N PHE A 163 -0.98 -17.01 -4.53
CA PHE A 163 -0.78 -16.38 -3.24
C PHE A 163 -1.36 -17.24 -2.11
N LEU A 164 -2.57 -17.81 -2.28
CA LEU A 164 -3.19 -18.65 -1.26
C LEU A 164 -2.66 -20.08 -1.22
N LEU A 165 -2.50 -20.70 -2.39
CA LEU A 165 -2.44 -22.17 -2.51
C LEU A 165 -1.02 -22.70 -2.75
N ASP A 166 -0.13 -21.89 -3.31
CA ASP A 166 1.22 -22.35 -3.63
C ASP A 166 2.18 -22.14 -2.45
N ALA A 167 3.23 -22.98 -2.39
CA ALA A 167 4.43 -22.65 -1.64
C ALA A 167 5.24 -21.65 -2.47
N TRP A 168 5.47 -20.45 -1.94
CA TRP A 168 6.19 -19.39 -2.64
C TRP A 168 7.03 -18.59 -1.66
N ASP A 169 8.13 -18.03 -2.16
CA ASP A 169 9.07 -17.20 -1.40
C ASP A 169 9.03 -15.74 -1.87
N ASP A 170 8.76 -15.55 -3.17
CA ASP A 170 8.76 -14.24 -3.81
C ASP A 170 7.67 -14.15 -4.88
N PRO A 171 6.92 -13.03 -4.98
CA PRO A 171 5.84 -12.91 -5.95
C PRO A 171 6.31 -12.96 -7.40
N ILE A 172 7.62 -12.88 -7.70
CA ILE A 172 8.14 -13.12 -9.07
C ILE A 172 7.76 -14.50 -9.61
N GLN A 173 7.43 -15.46 -8.73
CA GLN A 173 6.97 -16.80 -9.10
C GLN A 173 5.53 -16.79 -9.64
N PHE A 174 4.75 -15.73 -9.38
CA PHE A 174 3.36 -15.66 -9.79
C PHE A 174 3.20 -15.25 -11.25
N TYR A 175 2.13 -15.77 -11.87
CA TYR A 175 1.76 -15.35 -13.23
C TYR A 175 1.53 -13.84 -13.30
N GLY A 176 2.18 -13.18 -14.26
CA GLY A 176 2.07 -11.74 -14.47
C GLY A 176 2.87 -10.88 -13.48
N CYS A 177 3.61 -11.48 -12.55
CA CYS A 177 4.41 -10.76 -11.56
C CYS A 177 5.90 -10.74 -11.96
N GLY A 178 6.35 -9.59 -12.49
CA GLY A 178 7.74 -9.39 -12.87
C GLY A 178 8.59 -8.78 -11.76
N LYS A 179 9.85 -8.52 -12.10
CA LYS A 179 10.84 -7.94 -11.19
C LYS A 179 10.39 -6.66 -10.46
N PHE A 180 9.67 -5.76 -11.13
CA PHE A 180 9.13 -4.57 -10.49
C PHE A 180 8.21 -4.88 -9.30
N ILE A 181 7.32 -5.87 -9.47
CA ILE A 181 6.37 -6.29 -8.42
C ILE A 181 7.12 -6.93 -7.25
N SER A 182 8.09 -7.79 -7.56
CA SER A 182 9.00 -8.41 -6.57
C SER A 182 9.78 -7.37 -5.77
N ASP A 183 10.47 -6.44 -6.44
CA ASP A 183 11.22 -5.37 -5.78
C ASP A 183 10.30 -4.52 -4.89
N SER A 184 9.11 -4.18 -5.39
CA SER A 184 8.11 -3.41 -4.64
C SER A 184 7.64 -4.15 -3.39
N TRP A 185 7.26 -5.43 -3.51
CA TRP A 185 6.84 -6.24 -2.38
C TRP A 185 7.93 -6.39 -1.32
N ARG A 186 9.19 -6.63 -1.72
CA ARG A 186 10.32 -6.71 -0.77
C ARG A 186 10.47 -5.41 0.03
N ILE A 187 10.41 -4.26 -0.64
CA ILE A 187 10.58 -2.95 -0.02
C ILE A 187 9.42 -2.65 0.95
N PHE A 188 8.19 -2.71 0.46
CA PHE A 188 7.04 -2.21 1.21
C PHE A 188 6.43 -3.26 2.14
N CYS A 189 6.44 -4.54 1.76
CA CYS A 189 5.80 -5.59 2.54
C CYS A 189 6.79 -6.31 3.48
N ARG A 190 8.06 -6.42 3.09
CA ARG A 190 9.10 -7.14 3.87
C ARG A 190 10.12 -6.23 4.54
N GLY A 191 10.13 -4.93 4.23
CA GLY A 191 11.06 -3.96 4.83
C GLY A 191 12.49 -4.06 4.31
N ASP A 192 12.70 -4.62 3.11
CA ASP A 192 14.00 -4.66 2.47
C ASP A 192 14.46 -3.23 2.13
N ARG A 193 15.61 -2.83 2.68
CA ARG A 193 16.23 -1.51 2.47
C ARG A 193 17.37 -1.56 1.44
N SER A 194 17.63 -2.72 0.84
CA SER A 194 18.69 -2.89 -0.15
C SER A 194 18.33 -2.22 -1.47
N MET A 195 19.20 -1.33 -1.95
CA MET A 195 19.11 -0.80 -3.32
C MET A 195 19.70 -1.77 -4.36
N LYS A 196 20.35 -2.85 -3.91
CA LYS A 196 21.01 -3.80 -4.82
C LYS A 196 19.95 -4.46 -5.71
N ASN A 197 20.21 -4.46 -7.01
CA ASN A 197 19.36 -5.05 -8.04
C ASN A 197 17.97 -4.42 -8.21
N VAL A 198 17.53 -3.42 -7.44
CA VAL A 198 16.24 -2.74 -7.70
C VAL A 198 16.34 -2.01 -9.04
N GLN A 199 15.41 -2.21 -9.98
CA GLN A 199 15.51 -1.59 -11.33
C GLN A 199 14.64 -0.34 -11.50
N ASP A 200 13.50 -0.27 -10.80
CA ASP A 200 12.57 0.84 -10.97
C ASP A 200 13.09 2.13 -10.35
N LYS A 201 12.97 3.23 -11.10
CA LYS A 201 13.50 4.54 -10.70
C LYS A 201 12.76 5.12 -9.49
N ASN A 202 11.45 4.88 -9.37
CA ASN A 202 10.67 5.41 -8.25
C ASN A 202 10.94 4.60 -6.97
N LEU A 203 11.08 3.28 -7.07
CA LEU A 203 11.49 2.43 -5.95
C LEU A 203 12.88 2.84 -5.42
N ARG A 204 13.85 3.08 -6.31
CA ARG A 204 15.18 3.59 -5.92
C ARG A 204 15.12 4.95 -5.22
N ARG A 205 14.28 5.87 -5.73
CA ARG A 205 14.09 7.18 -5.09
C ARG A 205 13.47 7.04 -3.70
N TYR A 206 12.51 6.14 -3.54
CA TYR A 206 11.90 5.85 -2.24
C TYR A 206 12.93 5.29 -1.25
N LEU A 207 13.74 4.30 -1.67
CA LEU A 207 14.82 3.76 -0.84
C LEU A 207 15.85 4.82 -0.47
N SER A 208 16.24 5.68 -1.41
CA SER A 208 17.18 6.78 -1.15
C SER A 208 16.65 7.74 -0.08
N TRP A 209 15.36 8.08 -0.14
CA TRP A 209 14.70 8.88 0.89
C TRP A 209 14.66 8.16 2.24
N LEU A 210 14.25 6.89 2.26
CA LEU A 210 14.15 6.09 3.47
C LEU A 210 15.50 5.99 4.21
N LEU A 211 16.59 5.78 3.46
CA LEU A 211 17.95 5.71 4.00
C LEU A 211 18.47 7.06 4.51
N GLN A 212 17.99 8.19 3.96
CA GLN A 212 18.33 9.53 4.46
C GLN A 212 17.61 9.84 5.76
N GLU A 213 16.34 9.43 5.90
CA GLU A 213 15.57 9.58 7.15
C GLU A 213 16.10 8.71 8.29
N ASP A 214 16.59 7.50 7.98
CA ASP A 214 17.18 6.58 8.95
C ASP A 214 18.62 6.98 9.38
N GLY A 215 19.24 7.97 8.71
CA GLY A 215 20.57 8.47 9.03
C GLY A 215 20.62 9.43 10.23
N PRO A 216 21.80 9.66 10.84
CA PRO A 216 21.93 10.63 11.94
C PRO A 216 21.53 12.02 11.44
N LYS A 217 20.47 12.58 12.04
CA LYS A 217 20.01 13.94 11.77
C LYS A 217 21.14 14.91 12.12
N LYS A 218 21.77 15.53 11.12
CA LYS A 218 22.67 16.65 11.36
C LYS A 218 21.83 17.79 11.93
N GLU A 219 22.02 18.11 13.21
CA GLU A 219 21.48 19.32 13.82
C GLU A 219 21.91 20.52 12.97
N GLN A 220 20.95 21.15 12.29
CA GLN A 220 21.20 22.43 11.66
C GLN A 220 21.21 23.48 12.76
N ALA A 221 22.41 23.85 13.20
CA ALA A 221 22.62 25.03 14.02
C ALA A 221 22.06 26.26 13.28
N GLN A 222 20.95 26.81 13.78
CA GLN A 222 20.48 28.13 13.42
C GLN A 222 21.44 29.17 14.00
N GLY A 223 22.52 29.45 13.26
CA GLY A 223 23.33 30.65 13.44
C GLY A 223 22.90 31.68 12.39
N ASN A 224 22.04 32.62 12.79
CA ASN A 224 21.81 33.85 12.04
C ASN A 224 22.98 34.81 12.33
N PRO A 225 23.60 35.42 11.31
CA PRO A 225 23.98 36.81 11.48
C PRO A 225 23.45 37.70 10.36
N GLU A 226 23.33 38.96 10.76
CA GLU A 226 22.56 40.05 10.20
C GLU A 226 22.92 40.46 8.78
N LYS A 227 21.92 41.05 8.12
CA LYS A 227 22.04 41.78 6.87
C LYS A 227 22.88 43.04 7.06
N VAL A 228 23.89 43.23 6.20
CA VAL A 228 24.35 44.57 5.82
C VAL A 228 24.15 44.72 4.32
N GLY A 229 23.35 45.72 3.94
CA GLY A 229 22.97 45.98 2.56
C GLY A 229 24.06 46.69 1.76
N SER A 230 24.00 46.54 0.44
CA SER A 230 24.48 47.53 -0.51
C SER A 230 23.80 47.32 -1.86
N SER A 231 23.20 48.41 -2.33
CA SER A 231 22.48 48.63 -3.58
C SER A 231 23.33 48.51 -4.84
N SER A 232 22.76 48.07 -5.97
CA SER A 232 23.03 48.70 -7.29
C SER A 232 22.08 48.22 -8.41
N SER A 233 21.32 49.18 -8.93
CA SER A 233 21.10 49.47 -10.37
C SER A 233 20.33 48.52 -11.30
N ARG A 234 19.05 48.86 -11.41
CA ARG A 234 18.15 48.84 -12.58
C ARG A 234 18.83 49.00 -13.95
N LYS A 235 18.51 48.11 -14.90
CA LYS A 235 18.48 48.44 -16.35
C LYS A 235 17.30 47.76 -17.05
N LYS A 236 16.29 48.57 -17.39
CA LYS A 236 15.19 48.26 -18.31
C LYS A 236 15.76 48.05 -19.72
N ARG A 237 15.33 46.99 -20.42
CA ARG A 237 15.26 46.98 -21.89
C ARG A 237 13.87 46.53 -22.32
N THR A 238 13.17 47.47 -22.92
CA THR A 238 11.95 47.34 -23.71
C THR A 238 12.29 46.91 -25.13
N ARG A 239 11.47 46.02 -25.71
CA ARG A 239 11.14 45.84 -27.14
C ARG A 239 9.94 44.88 -27.11
N GLY A 240 8.72 45.26 -27.47
CA GLY A 240 8.31 45.90 -28.71
C GLY A 240 7.71 44.79 -29.60
N GLY A 241 6.41 44.51 -29.43
CA GLY A 241 5.70 43.47 -30.19
C GLY A 241 4.21 43.82 -30.27
N LYS A 242 3.74 44.02 -31.50
CA LYS A 242 2.45 44.60 -31.90
C LYS A 242 1.24 43.78 -31.44
N ALA A 243 0.16 44.50 -31.14
CA ALA A 243 -1.19 43.98 -30.96
C ALA A 243 -1.85 43.67 -32.32
N PHE A 244 -2.55 42.54 -32.39
CA PHE A 244 -3.70 42.34 -33.26
C PHE A 244 -4.75 41.61 -32.41
N GLY A 245 -5.93 42.20 -32.31
CA GLY A 245 -7.05 41.69 -31.54
C GLY A 245 -7.88 40.68 -32.35
N MET A 246 -8.36 39.65 -31.67
CA MET A 246 -9.68 39.08 -31.92
C MET A 246 -10.27 38.62 -30.58
N GLU A 247 -11.57 38.87 -30.45
CA GLU A 247 -12.40 38.73 -29.26
C GLU A 247 -12.65 37.26 -28.87
N GLY A 248 -12.78 37.02 -27.57
CA GLY A 248 -13.27 35.76 -27.00
C GLY A 248 -13.26 35.81 -25.46
N LYS A 249 -14.42 36.08 -24.86
CA LYS A 249 -14.61 36.12 -23.39
C LYS A 249 -14.32 34.75 -22.75
N PRO A 250 -13.64 34.69 -21.58
CA PRO A 250 -13.45 33.46 -20.80
C PRO A 250 -14.48 33.38 -19.67
N GLN A 251 -14.86 32.17 -19.23
CA GLN A 251 -15.14 31.94 -17.80
C GLN A 251 -15.17 30.45 -17.43
N ASN A 252 -14.59 30.17 -16.26
CA ASN A 252 -14.73 28.99 -15.42
C ASN A 252 -13.76 27.80 -15.62
N LYS A 253 -12.46 28.02 -15.35
CA LYS A 253 -11.46 26.95 -15.12
C LYS A 253 -10.95 26.87 -13.67
N ASP A 254 -11.39 27.77 -12.78
CA ASP A 254 -10.78 27.90 -11.45
C ASP A 254 -11.46 27.13 -10.31
N LYS A 255 -12.61 26.48 -10.55
CA LYS A 255 -13.24 25.58 -9.57
C LYS A 255 -12.80 24.11 -9.67
N ILE A 256 -12.15 23.70 -10.76
CA ILE A 256 -11.76 22.29 -11.00
C ILE A 256 -10.35 21.99 -10.44
N LEU A 257 -9.53 23.01 -10.18
CA LEU A 257 -8.15 22.84 -9.74
C LEU A 257 -8.02 22.64 -8.22
N THR A 258 -8.98 23.14 -7.44
CA THR A 258 -9.02 23.02 -5.97
C THR A 258 -9.53 21.67 -5.49
N ASP A 259 -10.49 21.05 -6.20
CA ASP A 259 -11.02 19.72 -5.84
C ASP A 259 -10.02 18.56 -6.13
N ARG A 260 -9.11 18.76 -7.09
CA ARG A 260 -8.05 17.78 -7.43
C ARG A 260 -6.94 17.65 -6.38
N LYS A 261 -6.74 18.64 -5.51
CA LYS A 261 -5.77 18.56 -4.40
C LYS A 261 -6.35 17.81 -3.19
N LEU A 262 -7.64 17.93 -2.92
CA LEU A 262 -8.32 17.30 -1.77
C LEU A 262 -8.52 15.79 -1.93
N ARG A 263 -8.71 15.28 -3.16
CA ARG A 263 -8.88 13.83 -3.40
C ARG A 263 -7.58 13.01 -3.33
N LYS A 264 -6.40 13.64 -3.40
CA LYS A 264 -5.10 12.96 -3.29
C LYS A 264 -4.75 12.54 -1.85
N THR A 265 -5.40 13.13 -0.87
CA THR A 265 -5.27 12.82 0.57
C THR A 265 -6.27 11.77 1.03
N ALA A 266 -7.45 11.70 0.39
CA ALA A 266 -8.56 10.87 0.87
C ALA A 266 -8.26 9.36 0.90
N LEU A 267 -7.63 8.75 -0.12
CA LEU A 267 -7.50 7.28 -0.13
C LEU A 267 -6.57 6.73 0.97
N CYS A 268 -5.48 7.43 1.28
CA CYS A 268 -4.48 6.98 2.27
C CYS A 268 -4.92 7.27 3.72
N SER A 269 -5.56 8.42 3.95
CA SER A 269 -6.09 8.81 5.27
C SER A 269 -7.39 8.07 5.58
N SER A 270 -8.26 7.90 4.57
CA SER A 270 -9.56 7.24 4.73
C SER A 270 -9.40 5.74 4.98
N ARG A 271 -8.45 5.02 4.37
CA ARG A 271 -8.29 3.57 4.67
C ARG A 271 -7.71 3.27 6.06
N ARG A 272 -6.77 4.07 6.57
CA ARG A 272 -6.34 3.95 7.98
C ARG A 272 -7.49 4.22 8.94
N SER A 273 -8.36 5.18 8.62
CA SER A 273 -9.55 5.52 9.41
C SER A 273 -10.67 4.47 9.27
N LEU A 274 -10.95 3.96 8.07
CA LEU A 274 -12.01 3.00 7.77
C LEU A 274 -11.71 1.62 8.37
N ARG A 275 -10.44 1.20 8.40
CA ARG A 275 -10.03 -0.04 9.07
C ARG A 275 -10.18 0.02 10.60
N LEU A 276 -10.19 1.23 11.18
CA LEU A 276 -10.46 1.47 12.60
C LEU A 276 -11.93 1.75 12.90
N GLN A 277 -12.72 2.20 11.91
CA GLN A 277 -14.16 2.47 12.04
C GLN A 277 -15.04 1.24 11.77
N SER A 278 -14.45 0.17 11.22
CA SER A 278 -15.08 -1.15 11.10
C SER A 278 -14.66 -2.12 12.22
N LEU A 279 -14.01 -1.62 13.27
CA LEU A 279 -13.73 -2.29 14.55
C LEU A 279 -14.69 -1.71 15.62
#